data_AF-A0A344UQA7-F1
#
_entry.id   AF-A0A344UQA7-F1
#
_cell.length_a   1.000
_cell.length_b   1.000
_cell.length_c   1.000
_cell.angle_alpha   90.00
_cell.angle_beta   90.00
_cell.angle_gamma   90.00
#
_symmetry.space_group_name_H-M   'P 1'
#
loop_
_entity.id
_entity.type
_entity.pdbx_description
1 polymer ?
#
loop_
_entity_poly.entity_id
_entity_poly.type
_entity_poly.pdbx_seq_one_letter_code
_entity_poly.pdbx_strand_id
1 'polypeptide(L)' 'MTDVPRPSVLFMCVHNAGRPQMAAGCLRHPAGDRIDVRSAGSAPAEQLNPGVVKAMAELLG' A
#
# COMPACT_ATOMS: atom_id res chain seq x y z
N MET A 1 -2.61 -29.74 9.17
CA MET A 1 -3.57 -28.63 8.98
C MET A 1 -2.94 -27.70 7.97
N THR A 2 -3.37 -27.75 6.71
CA THR A 2 -2.84 -26.87 5.66
C THR A 2 -3.43 -25.49 5.89
N ASP A 3 -2.65 -24.57 6.45
CA ASP A 3 -3.03 -23.17 6.46
C ASP A 3 -3.13 -22.71 5.00
N VAL A 4 -4.30 -22.22 4.60
CA VAL A 4 -4.49 -21.70 3.25
C VAL A 4 -3.80 -20.34 3.23
N PRO A 5 -2.74 -20.15 2.43
CA PRO A 5 -1.98 -18.91 2.45
C PRO A 5 -2.88 -17.74 2.07
N ARG A 6 -2.77 -16.65 2.83
CA ARG A 6 -3.55 -15.45 2.59
C ARG A 6 -3.27 -14.88 1.19
N PRO A 7 -4.30 -14.48 0.43
CA PRO A 7 -4.11 -13.80 -0.84
C PRO A 7 -3.19 -12.59 -0.67
N SER A 8 -2.29 -12.37 -1.62
CA SER A 8 -1.34 -11.26 -1.61
C SER A 8 -1.58 -10.32 -2.79
N VAL A 9 -1.46 -9.01 -2.55
CA VAL A 9 -1.57 -7.97 -3.60
C VAL A 9 -0.34 -7.06 -3.53
N LEU A 10 0.31 -6.84 -4.67
CA LEU A 10 1.43 -5.91 -4.82
C LEU A 10 1.04 -4.72 -5.71
N PHE A 11 1.12 -3.51 -5.17
CA PHE A 11 1.01 -2.27 -5.95
C PHE A 11 2.41 -1.78 -6.34
N MET A 12 2.73 -1.75 -7.64
CA MET A 12 4.06 -1.37 -8.13
C MET A 12 4.01 -0.10 -8.98
N CYS A 13 4.97 0.81 -8.76
CA CYS A 13 5.25 1.90 -9.71
C CYS A 13 6.77 2.14 -9.81
N VAL A 14 7.20 3.28 -10.35
CA VAL A 14 8.62 3.64 -10.38
C VAL A 14 9.12 4.01 -8.99
N HIS A 15 8.54 5.05 -8.37
CA HIS A 15 9.12 5.68 -7.17
C HIS A 15 8.63 5.14 -5.82
N ASN A 16 7.59 4.30 -5.78
CA ASN A 16 6.93 3.87 -4.54
C ASN A 16 6.54 4.98 -3.53
N ALA A 17 6.41 6.23 -4.00
CA ALA A 17 6.22 7.39 -3.13
C ALA A 17 4.83 8.04 -3.24
N GLY A 18 4.00 7.57 -4.17
CA GLY A 18 2.72 8.20 -4.48
C GLY A 18 1.57 7.19 -4.56
N ARG A 19 0.99 7.05 -5.76
CA ARG A 19 -0.14 6.17 -6.06
C ARG A 19 -0.08 4.75 -5.47
N PRO A 20 1.03 3.97 -5.54
CA PRO A 20 1.02 2.62 -4.96
C PRO A 20 0.89 2.64 -3.42
N GLN A 21 1.31 3.71 -2.74
CA GLN A 21 1.13 3.86 -1.30
C GLN A 21 -0.34 4.16 -0.95
N MET A 22 -0.98 5.03 -1.74
CA MET A 22 -2.41 5.29 -1.59
C MET A 22 -3.23 4.01 -1.80
N ALA A 23 -2.99 3.31 -2.91
CA ALA A 23 -3.69 2.08 -3.22
C ALA A 23 -3.49 0.99 -2.14
N ALA A 24 -2.26 0.85 -1.63
CA ALA A 24 -1.96 -0.07 -0.54
C ALA A 24 -2.73 0.29 0.74
N GLY A 25 -2.75 1.57 1.14
CA GLY A 25 -3.52 2.00 2.32
C GLY A 25 -5.02 1.79 2.15
N CYS A 26 -5.59 2.19 1.00
CA CYS A 26 -7.00 2.02 0.69
C CYS A 26 -7.45 0.56 0.65
N LEU A 27 -6.56 -0.38 0.28
CA LEU A 27 -6.88 -1.81 0.35
C LEU A 27 -6.68 -2.36 1.77
N ARG A 28 -5.59 -2.00 2.45
CA ARG A 28 -5.29 -2.50 3.82
C ARG A 28 -6.41 -2.18 4.80
N HIS A 29 -6.92 -0.95 4.76
CA HIS A 29 -7.90 -0.48 5.74
C HIS A 29 -9.17 -1.34 5.82
N PRO A 30 -9.90 -1.62 4.71
CA PRO A 30 -11.06 -2.51 4.73
C PRO A 30 -10.70 -4.01 4.72
N ALA A 31 -9.52 -4.40 4.22
CA ALA A 31 -9.13 -5.81 4.15
C ALA A 31 -8.80 -6.40 5.52
N GLY A 32 -8.21 -5.60 6.41
CA GLY A 32 -7.64 -6.09 7.66
C GLY A 32 -6.64 -7.21 7.40
N ASP A 33 -6.65 -8.24 8.24
CA ASP A 33 -5.70 -9.36 8.14
C ASP A 33 -6.03 -10.35 7.02
N ARG A 34 -7.10 -10.15 6.24
CA ARG A 34 -7.54 -11.11 5.21
C ARG A 34 -6.65 -11.13 3.96
N ILE A 35 -5.87 -10.07 3.72
CA ILE A 35 -5.04 -9.90 2.51
C ILE A 35 -3.66 -9.39 2.92
N ASP A 36 -2.61 -9.99 2.36
CA ASP A 36 -1.26 -9.45 2.45
C ASP A 36 -1.04 -8.36 1.39
N VAL A 37 -1.15 -7.10 1.81
CA VAL A 37 -1.00 -5.95 0.92
C VAL A 37 0.43 -5.42 0.98
N ARG A 38 1.07 -5.25 -0.18
CA ARG A 38 2.45 -4.76 -0.34
C ARG A 38 2.52 -3.64 -1.39
N SER A 39 3.54 -2.80 -1.31
CA SER A 39 3.86 -1.77 -2.32
C SER A 39 5.35 -1.77 -2.65
N ALA A 40 5.71 -1.47 -3.89
CA ALA A 40 7.10 -1.46 -4.36
C ALA A 40 7.36 -0.41 -5.44
N GLY A 41 8.65 -0.11 -5.65
CA GLY A 41 9.17 0.82 -6.64
C GLY A 41 10.34 0.20 -7.39
N SER A 42 10.42 0.35 -8.71
CA SER A 42 11.60 -0.05 -9.49
C SER A 42 12.79 0.90 -9.30
N ALA A 43 12.53 2.17 -8.98
CA ALA A 43 13.52 3.17 -8.60
C ALA A 43 12.93 4.02 -7.45
N PRO A 44 12.93 3.51 -6.22
CA PRO A 44 12.29 4.17 -5.08
C PRO A 44 12.80 5.59 -4.85
N ALA A 45 11.89 6.52 -4.57
CA ALA A 45 12.28 7.84 -4.10
C ALA A 45 12.66 7.78 -2.61
N GLU A 46 13.47 8.74 -2.16
CA GLU A 46 13.91 8.84 -0.76
C GLU A 46 12.76 9.16 0.21
N GLN A 47 11.73 9.84 -0.28
CA GLN A 47 10.62 10.32 0.55
C GLN A 47 9.27 10.05 -0.12
N LEU A 48 8.25 9.88 0.72
CA LEU A 48 6.87 9.84 0.27
C LEU A 48 6.44 11.22 -0.23
N ASN A 49 5.53 11.25 -1.20
CA ASN A 49 4.88 12.48 -1.62
C ASN A 49 4.07 13.06 -0.45
N PRO A 50 4.36 14.29 0.01
CA PRO A 50 3.66 14.89 1.16
C PRO A 50 2.14 15.01 0.95
N GLY A 51 1.70 15.22 -0.29
CA GLY A 51 0.29 15.25 -0.65
C GLY A 51 -0.39 13.89 -0.48
N VAL A 52 0.34 12.79 -0.73
CA VAL A 52 -0.16 11.45 -0.42
C VAL A 52 -0.26 11.23 1.08
N VAL A 53 0.75 11.61 1.86
CA VAL A 53 0.70 11.48 3.33
C VAL A 53 -0.50 12.24 3.89
N LYS A 54 -0.69 13.50 3.47
CA LYS A 54 -1.82 14.33 3.87
C LYS A 54 -3.16 13.70 3.49
N ALA A 55 -3.32 13.31 2.22
CA ALA A 55 -4.57 12.70 1.75
C ALA A 55 -4.90 11.39 2.49
N MET A 56 -3.90 10.55 2.76
CA MET A 56 -4.13 9.30 3.49
C MET A 56 -4.52 9.56 4.95
N ALA A 57 -3.97 10.60 5.59
CA ALA A 57 -4.39 11.00 6.93
C ALA A 57 -5.84 11.54 6.94
N GLU A 58 -6.27 12.25 5.89
CA GLU A 58 -7.66 12.71 5.75
C GLU A 58 -8.64 11.57 5.47
N LEU A 59 -8.22 10.55 4.70
CA LEU A 59 -9.08 9.46 4.26
C LEU A 59 -9.17 8.29 5.24
N LEU A 60 -8.12 8.03 6.02
CA LEU A 60 -7.98 6.83 6.85
C LEU A 60 -7.64 7.12 8.33
N GLY A 61 -7.41 8.38 8.70
CA GLY A 61 -7.25 8.81 10.10
C GLY A 61 -8.60 8.97 10.80
#